data_AF-A0A1B6C5X1-F1
#
_entry.id   AF-A0A1B6C5X1-F1
#
_cell.length_a   1.000
_cell.length_b   1.000
_cell.length_c   1.000
_cell.angle_alpha   90.00
_cell.angle_beta   90.00
_cell.angle_gamma   90.00
#
_symmetry.space_group_name_H-M   'P 1'
#
loop_
_entity.id
_entity.type
_entity.pdbx_description
1 polymer ?
#
loop_
_entity_poly.entity_id
_entity_poly.type
_entity_poly.pdbx_seq_one_letter_code
_entity_poly.pdbx_strand_id
1 'polypeptide(L)'
;MADDEAKKAKQAEIDRKRAEVRKRMEEASKAKKAKKGFMTPDRKKKLRLLLRKKAAEELKKEQERKAAERRRIIEERCGTPKDLDDANEAVLKKLINDYHQRIVKLEKLKIDLEFDTDRREYEISDLNSQVNDLRGKFVKPTLKKVSKYENKFAKLQKKAAEFNFRNQLKVVKKKEFTLEEEDKEPKKSEKAEWQKK
;
A
#
# COMPACT_ATOMS: atom_id res chain seq x y z
N MET A 1 16.84 -3.96 -49.31
CA MET A 1 15.74 -4.90 -49.64
C MET A 1 15.50 -5.91 -48.52
N ALA A 2 16.46 -6.77 -48.14
CA ALA A 2 16.25 -7.78 -47.08
C ALA A 2 16.03 -7.19 -45.66
N ASP A 3 16.73 -6.11 -45.31
CA ASP A 3 16.58 -5.45 -43.98
C ASP A 3 15.24 -4.73 -43.80
N ASP A 4 14.65 -4.21 -44.87
CA ASP A 4 13.36 -3.50 -44.81
C ASP A 4 12.20 -4.48 -44.65
N GLU A 5 12.30 -5.66 -45.27
CA GLU A 5 11.30 -6.73 -45.14
C GLU A 5 11.30 -7.33 -43.74
N ALA A 6 12.49 -7.50 -43.13
CA ALA A 6 12.61 -7.96 -41.75
C ALA A 6 12.06 -6.95 -40.73
N LYS A 7 12.26 -5.64 -40.95
CA LYS A 7 11.67 -4.57 -40.13
C LYS A 7 10.15 -4.54 -40.27
N LYS A 8 9.62 -4.70 -41.48
CA LYS A 8 8.18 -4.73 -41.75
C LYS A 8 7.50 -5.96 -41.13
N ALA A 9 8.15 -7.12 -41.15
CA ALA A 9 7.67 -8.34 -40.47
C ALA A 9 7.63 -8.16 -38.95
N LYS A 10 8.69 -7.60 -38.34
CA LYS A 10 8.72 -7.28 -36.91
C LYS A 10 7.64 -6.27 -36.50
N GLN A 11 7.44 -5.24 -37.32
CA GLN A 11 6.40 -4.23 -37.07
C GLN A 11 5.00 -4.84 -37.17
N ALA A 12 4.74 -5.69 -38.16
CA ALA A 12 3.48 -6.41 -38.30
C ALA A 12 3.21 -7.36 -37.13
N GLU A 13 4.23 -8.04 -36.61
CA GLU A 13 4.10 -8.89 -35.43
C GLU A 13 3.80 -8.07 -34.16
N ILE A 14 4.46 -6.92 -33.97
CA ILE A 14 4.19 -5.99 -32.88
C ILE A 14 2.75 -5.45 -32.96
N ASP A 15 2.30 -5.07 -34.15
CA ASP A 15 0.95 -4.54 -34.36
C ASP A 15 -0.13 -5.62 -34.20
N ARG A 16 0.16 -6.88 -34.56
CA ARG A 16 -0.69 -8.04 -34.24
C ARG A 16 -0.81 -8.24 -32.73
N LYS A 17 0.31 -8.21 -31.99
CA LYS A 17 0.34 -8.33 -30.52
C LYS A 17 -0.42 -7.17 -29.86
N ARG A 18 -0.25 -5.94 -30.34
CA ARG A 18 -1.01 -4.76 -29.87
C ARG A 18 -2.51 -4.90 -30.12
N ALA A 19 -2.92 -5.37 -31.30
CA ALA A 19 -4.32 -5.60 -31.63
C ALA A 19 -4.94 -6.70 -30.76
N GLU A 20 -4.21 -7.78 -30.51
CA GLU A 20 -4.63 -8.86 -29.61
C GLU A 20 -4.80 -8.39 -28.16
N VAL A 21 -3.83 -7.63 -27.64
CA VAL A 21 -3.91 -7.03 -26.29
C VAL A 21 -5.10 -6.08 -26.20
N ARG A 22 -5.35 -5.23 -27.22
CA ARG A 22 -6.51 -4.34 -27.27
C ARG A 22 -7.83 -5.12 -27.30
N LYS A 23 -7.93 -6.15 -28.13
CA LYS A 23 -9.12 -7.01 -28.21
C LYS A 23 -9.41 -7.68 -26.87
N ARG A 24 -8.38 -8.24 -26.22
CA ARG A 24 -8.48 -8.83 -24.88
C ARG A 24 -8.93 -7.81 -23.82
N MET A 25 -8.42 -6.58 -23.88
CA MET A 25 -8.82 -5.48 -22.97
C MET A 25 -10.27 -5.03 -23.21
N GLU A 26 -10.72 -5.00 -24.47
CA GLU A 26 -12.09 -4.68 -24.83
C GLU A 26 -13.07 -5.79 -24.41
N GLU A 27 -12.72 -7.06 -24.63
CA GLU A 27 -13.48 -8.23 -24.18
C GLU A 27 -13.58 -8.29 -22.66
N ALA A 28 -12.48 -8.05 -21.93
CA ALA A 28 -12.51 -7.94 -20.47
C ALA A 28 -13.41 -6.77 -19.99
N SER A 29 -13.47 -5.68 -20.76
CA SER A 29 -14.33 -4.54 -20.45
C SER A 29 -15.82 -4.83 -20.74
N LYS A 30 -16.13 -5.60 -21.80
CA LYS A 30 -17.49 -6.09 -22.10
C LYS A 30 -17.95 -7.12 -21.06
N ALA A 31 -17.09 -8.05 -20.66
CA ALA A 31 -17.39 -9.06 -19.63
C ALA A 31 -17.70 -8.45 -18.25
N LYS A 32 -17.11 -7.29 -17.91
CA LYS A 32 -17.47 -6.55 -16.69
C LYS A 32 -18.90 -6.00 -16.68
N LYS A 33 -19.52 -5.78 -17.84
CA LYS A 33 -20.90 -5.29 -17.95
C LYS A 33 -21.93 -6.43 -17.85
N ALA A 34 -21.54 -7.68 -18.13
CA ALA A 34 -22.46 -8.82 -18.22
C ALA A 34 -22.80 -9.52 -16.90
N LYS A 35 -22.07 -9.28 -15.79
CA LYS A 35 -22.38 -9.94 -14.50
C LYS A 35 -23.47 -9.21 -13.72
N LYS A 36 -24.72 -9.48 -14.08
CA LYS A 36 -25.94 -9.24 -13.30
C LYS A 36 -26.15 -10.49 -12.40
N GLY A 37 -26.19 -10.34 -11.07
CA GLY A 37 -26.92 -11.34 -10.25
C GLY A 37 -26.34 -11.96 -8.97
N PHE A 38 -25.12 -11.66 -8.48
CA PHE A 38 -24.65 -12.33 -7.24
C PHE A 38 -24.70 -11.47 -5.96
N MET A 39 -24.74 -10.14 -6.07
CA MET A 39 -24.73 -9.24 -4.92
C MET A 39 -25.40 -7.91 -5.24
N THR A 40 -26.06 -7.30 -4.25
CA THR A 40 -26.52 -5.92 -4.35
C THR A 40 -25.34 -4.98 -4.59
N PRO A 41 -25.49 -3.93 -5.43
CA PRO A 41 -24.43 -2.96 -5.69
C PRO A 41 -23.83 -2.36 -4.41
N ASP A 42 -24.64 -2.11 -3.40
CA ASP A 42 -24.21 -1.57 -2.10
C ASP A 42 -23.35 -2.53 -1.31
N ARG A 43 -23.72 -3.82 -1.24
CA ARG A 43 -22.88 -4.85 -0.62
C ARG A 43 -21.54 -4.96 -1.35
N LYS A 44 -21.53 -4.83 -2.69
CA LYS A 44 -20.29 -4.88 -3.51
C LYS A 44 -19.39 -3.66 -3.30
N LYS A 45 -19.99 -2.50 -3.02
CA LYS A 45 -19.27 -1.29 -2.64
C LYS A 45 -18.67 -1.41 -1.24
N LYS A 46 -19.47 -1.90 -0.27
CA LYS A 46 -19.02 -2.15 1.11
C LYS A 46 -17.87 -3.16 1.16
N LEU A 47 -17.97 -4.27 0.43
CA LEU A 47 -16.90 -5.28 0.36
C LEU A 47 -15.61 -4.71 -0.24
N ARG A 48 -15.68 -3.95 -1.33
CA ARG A 48 -14.50 -3.29 -1.92
C ARG A 48 -13.86 -2.27 -1.00
N LEU A 49 -14.65 -1.60 -0.15
CA LEU A 49 -14.12 -0.72 0.87
C LEU A 49 -13.39 -1.51 1.95
N LEU A 50 -13.99 -2.59 2.46
CA LEU A 50 -13.38 -3.46 3.47
C LEU A 50 -12.07 -4.09 2.97
N LEU A 51 -12.04 -4.56 1.72
CA LEU A 51 -10.82 -5.12 1.12
C LEU A 51 -9.69 -4.09 1.02
N ARG A 52 -9.98 -2.84 0.63
CA ARG A 52 -8.97 -1.78 0.60
C ARG A 52 -8.50 -1.37 1.99
N LYS A 53 -9.42 -1.32 2.96
CA LYS A 53 -9.08 -1.05 4.38
C LYS A 53 -8.15 -2.13 4.91
N LYS A 54 -8.50 -3.41 4.71
CA LYS A 54 -7.66 -4.54 5.10
C LYS A 54 -6.31 -4.53 4.39
N ALA A 55 -6.28 -4.25 3.08
CA ALA A 55 -5.01 -4.15 2.35
C ALA A 55 -4.11 -3.00 2.86
N ALA A 56 -4.70 -1.85 3.21
CA ALA A 56 -3.95 -0.74 3.79
C ALA A 56 -3.43 -1.06 5.20
N GLU A 57 -4.23 -1.75 6.01
CA GLU A 57 -3.85 -2.21 7.34
C GLU A 57 -2.71 -3.24 7.29
N GLU A 58 -2.83 -4.26 6.44
CA GLU A 58 -1.78 -5.26 6.22
C GLU A 58 -0.50 -4.62 5.68
N LEU A 59 -0.60 -3.66 4.75
CA LEU A 59 0.56 -2.91 4.25
C LEU A 59 1.28 -2.16 5.38
N LYS A 60 0.52 -1.50 6.27
CA LYS A 60 1.09 -0.81 7.42
C LYS A 60 1.76 -1.77 8.40
N LYS A 61 1.10 -2.90 8.70
CA LYS A 61 1.64 -3.95 9.56
C LYS A 61 2.93 -4.56 9.00
N GLU A 62 3.00 -4.76 7.68
CA GLU A 62 4.22 -5.23 7.03
C GLU A 62 5.35 -4.19 7.08
N GLN A 63 5.04 -2.91 6.90
CA GLN A 63 6.02 -1.82 7.07
C GLN A 63 6.57 -1.78 8.50
N GLU A 64 5.71 -1.89 9.51
CA GLU A 64 6.11 -1.95 10.92
C GLU A 64 6.98 -3.18 11.21
N ARG A 65 6.61 -4.36 10.69
CA ARG A 65 7.43 -5.59 10.78
C ARG A 65 8.80 -5.41 10.13
N LYS A 66 8.86 -4.83 8.93
CA LYS A 66 10.12 -4.58 8.21
C LYS A 66 10.99 -3.56 8.94
N ALA A 67 10.39 -2.54 9.55
CA ALA A 67 11.10 -1.56 10.36
C ALA A 67 11.64 -2.17 11.66
N ALA A 68 10.87 -3.02 12.34
CA ALA A 68 11.31 -3.75 13.52
C ALA A 68 12.47 -4.69 13.19
N GLU A 69 12.35 -5.47 12.11
CA GLU A 69 13.41 -6.36 11.65
C GLU A 69 14.68 -5.59 11.26
N ARG A 70 14.54 -4.44 10.59
CA ARG A 70 15.66 -3.54 10.30
C ARG A 70 16.37 -3.09 11.57
N ARG A 71 15.63 -2.75 12.64
CA ARG A 71 16.21 -2.38 13.93
C ARG A 71 16.95 -3.55 14.56
N ARG A 72 16.35 -4.75 14.58
CA ARG A 72 16.97 -5.97 15.11
C ARG A 72 18.30 -6.28 14.41
N ILE A 73 18.32 -6.22 13.07
CA ILE A 73 19.53 -6.47 12.28
C ILE A 73 20.61 -5.41 12.55
N ILE A 74 20.23 -4.14 12.72
CA ILE A 74 21.20 -3.08 13.05
C ILE A 74 21.82 -3.33 14.43
N GLU A 75 20.99 -3.67 15.41
CA GLU A 75 21.46 -3.98 16.77
C GLU A 75 22.40 -5.20 16.79
N GLU A 76 22.03 -6.28 16.09
CA GLU A 76 22.85 -7.48 15.94
C GLU A 76 24.20 -7.18 15.24
N ARG A 77 24.18 -6.36 14.19
CA ARG A 77 25.41 -6.03 13.42
C ARG A 77 26.32 -5.04 14.13
N CYS A 78 25.76 -4.01 14.76
CA CYS A 78 26.52 -2.97 15.43
C CYS A 78 27.01 -3.41 16.82
N GLY A 79 26.25 -4.28 17.49
CA GLY A 79 26.57 -4.77 18.83
C GLY A 79 26.56 -3.64 19.87
N THR A 80 27.24 -3.89 20.99
CA THR A 80 27.41 -2.90 22.05
C THR A 80 28.53 -1.90 21.73
N PRO A 81 28.43 -0.65 22.20
CA PRO A 81 29.53 0.30 22.15
C PRO A 81 30.79 -0.30 22.78
N LYS A 82 31.94 0.01 22.18
CA LYS A 82 33.23 -0.41 22.75
C LYS A 82 33.55 0.50 23.93
N ASP A 83 34.05 -0.11 24.99
CA ASP A 83 34.51 0.61 26.16
C ASP A 83 35.80 1.37 25.81
N LEU A 84 35.81 2.66 26.14
CA LEU A 84 36.91 3.58 25.84
C LEU A 84 37.54 4.14 27.12
N ASP A 85 36.89 3.99 28.28
CA ASP A 85 37.30 4.68 29.51
C ASP A 85 38.54 4.03 30.13
N ASP A 86 38.71 2.72 29.98
CA ASP A 86 39.86 1.94 30.49
C ASP A 86 40.86 1.52 29.40
N ALA A 87 40.73 2.06 28.17
CA ALA A 87 41.52 1.61 27.02
C ALA A 87 42.92 2.27 26.96
N ASN A 88 43.98 1.45 26.85
CA ASN A 88 45.35 1.94 26.62
C ASN A 88 45.57 2.35 25.14
N GLU A 89 46.55 3.21 24.86
CA GLU A 89 46.84 3.78 23.53
C GLU A 89 46.99 2.72 22.43
N ALA A 90 47.67 1.61 22.73
CA ALA A 90 47.83 0.50 21.79
C ALA A 90 46.49 -0.17 21.42
N VAL A 91 45.57 -0.27 22.40
CA VAL A 91 44.22 -0.83 22.20
C VAL A 91 43.38 0.14 21.35
N LEU A 92 43.45 1.44 21.62
CA LEU A 92 42.79 2.47 20.80
C LEU A 92 43.25 2.44 19.34
N LYS A 93 44.57 2.41 19.10
CA LYS A 93 45.14 2.34 17.74
C LYS A 93 44.65 1.12 16.97
N LYS A 94 44.64 -0.05 17.62
CA LYS A 94 44.10 -1.28 17.03
C LYS A 94 42.61 -1.14 16.71
N LEU A 95 41.82 -0.62 17.65
CA LEU A 95 40.38 -0.45 17.49
C LEU A 95 40.03 0.46 16.31
N ILE A 96 40.71 1.60 16.17
CA ILE A 96 40.53 2.53 15.06
C ILE A 96 40.83 1.86 13.72
N ASN A 97 41.93 1.09 13.65
CA ASN A 97 42.31 0.38 12.44
C ASN A 97 41.28 -0.71 12.07
N ASP A 98 40.79 -1.47 13.05
CA ASP A 98 39.77 -2.49 12.84
C ASP A 98 38.45 -1.87 12.33
N TYR A 99 38.02 -0.75 12.91
CA TYR A 99 36.85 -0.01 12.42
C TYR A 99 37.05 0.52 11.00
N HIS A 100 38.20 1.10 10.71
CA HIS A 100 38.52 1.60 9.38
C HIS A 100 38.46 0.48 8.33
N GLN A 101 39.08 -0.67 8.60
CA GLN A 101 39.02 -1.84 7.72
C GLN A 101 37.59 -2.34 7.52
N ARG A 102 36.78 -2.35 8.59
CA ARG A 102 35.37 -2.74 8.52
C ARG A 102 34.55 -1.77 7.67
N ILE A 103 34.75 -0.46 7.82
CA ILE A 103 34.08 0.57 7.01
C ILE A 103 34.41 0.38 5.53
N VAL A 104 35.68 0.20 5.19
CA VAL A 104 36.10 -0.04 3.79
C VAL A 104 35.42 -1.28 3.19
N LYS A 105 35.33 -2.38 3.94
CA LYS A 105 34.62 -3.59 3.48
C LYS A 105 33.12 -3.35 3.29
N LEU A 106 32.48 -2.64 4.22
CA LEU A 106 31.06 -2.32 4.15
C LEU A 106 30.74 -1.38 2.98
N GLU A 107 31.60 -0.39 2.70
CA GLU A 107 31.39 0.53 1.57
C GLU A 107 31.48 -0.20 0.23
N LYS A 108 32.44 -1.12 0.08
CA LYS A 108 32.52 -1.98 -1.11
C LYS A 108 31.22 -2.77 -1.33
N LEU A 109 30.75 -3.45 -0.28
CA LEU A 109 29.49 -4.21 -0.34
C LEU A 109 28.28 -3.33 -0.63
N LYS A 110 28.25 -2.11 -0.09
CA LYS A 110 27.19 -1.14 -0.37
C LYS A 110 27.17 -0.76 -1.84
N ILE A 111 28.33 -0.43 -2.42
CA ILE A 111 28.44 -0.07 -3.85
C ILE A 111 27.96 -1.22 -4.73
N ASP A 112 28.36 -2.47 -4.45
CA ASP A 112 27.91 -3.64 -5.21
C ASP A 112 26.38 -3.80 -5.16
N LEU A 113 25.77 -3.62 -3.98
CA LEU A 113 24.32 -3.72 -3.79
C LEU A 113 23.56 -2.56 -4.44
N GLU A 114 24.12 -1.36 -4.42
CA GLU A 114 23.56 -0.17 -5.10
C GLU A 114 23.52 -0.40 -6.60
N PHE A 115 24.63 -0.87 -7.20
CA PHE A 115 24.69 -1.17 -8.63
C PHE A 115 23.67 -2.25 -9.05
N ASP A 116 23.55 -3.31 -8.25
CA ASP A 116 22.56 -4.36 -8.46
C ASP A 116 21.11 -3.84 -8.39
N THR A 117 20.85 -2.91 -7.48
CA THR A 117 19.54 -2.28 -7.31
C THR A 117 19.21 -1.39 -8.50
N ASP A 118 20.14 -0.52 -8.90
CA ASP A 118 19.99 0.37 -10.04
C ASP A 118 19.74 -0.41 -11.34
N ARG A 119 20.49 -1.50 -11.57
CA ARG A 119 20.28 -2.39 -12.71
C ARG A 119 18.85 -2.94 -12.74
N ARG A 120 18.34 -3.43 -11.60
CA ARG A 120 16.96 -3.93 -11.49
C ARG A 120 15.94 -2.82 -11.73
N GLU A 121 16.20 -1.60 -11.26
CA GLU A 121 15.34 -0.44 -11.54
C GLU A 121 15.27 -0.11 -13.03
N TYR A 122 16.40 -0.15 -13.73
CA TYR A 122 16.43 0.02 -15.19
C TYR A 122 15.63 -1.08 -15.91
N GLU A 123 15.82 -2.34 -15.53
CA GLU A 123 15.07 -3.47 -16.10
C GLU A 123 13.56 -3.32 -15.86
N ILE A 124 13.13 -2.91 -14.65
CA ILE A 124 11.72 -2.64 -14.35
C ILE A 124 11.18 -1.48 -15.20
N SER A 125 11.96 -0.42 -15.36
CA SER A 125 11.58 0.75 -16.18
C SER A 125 11.38 0.36 -17.64
N ASP A 126 12.30 -0.41 -18.20
CA ASP A 126 12.22 -0.91 -19.58
C ASP A 126 11.01 -1.82 -19.77
N LEU A 127 10.81 -2.82 -18.89
CA LEU A 127 9.64 -3.70 -18.94
C LEU A 127 8.33 -2.92 -18.79
N ASN A 128 8.27 -1.90 -17.93
CA ASN A 128 7.10 -1.03 -17.81
C ASN A 128 6.83 -0.25 -19.10
N SER A 129 7.88 0.25 -19.77
CA SER A 129 7.77 0.92 -21.06
C SER A 129 7.22 -0.03 -22.13
N GLN A 130 7.78 -1.24 -22.25
CA GLN A 130 7.31 -2.27 -23.18
C GLN A 130 5.84 -2.64 -22.95
N VAL A 131 5.43 -2.82 -21.69
CA VAL A 131 4.03 -3.11 -21.33
C VAL A 131 3.10 -1.96 -21.73
N ASN A 132 3.55 -0.71 -21.55
CA ASN A 132 2.77 0.46 -21.95
C ASN A 132 2.62 0.58 -23.47
N ASP A 133 3.68 0.29 -24.23
CA ASP A 133 3.65 0.30 -25.69
C ASP A 133 2.77 -0.81 -26.29
N LEU A 134 2.69 -1.96 -25.63
CA LEU A 134 1.78 -3.05 -26.00
C LEU A 134 0.32 -2.72 -25.68
N ARG A 135 0.06 -2.10 -24.52
CA ARG A 135 -1.28 -1.63 -24.14
C ARG A 135 -1.75 -0.44 -24.97
N GLY A 136 -0.81 0.26 -25.61
CA GLY A 136 -1.01 1.48 -26.37
C GLY A 136 -0.92 2.72 -25.49
N LYS A 137 0.00 3.63 -25.84
CA LYS A 137 0.25 4.92 -25.15
C LYS A 137 -1.03 5.73 -24.87
N PHE A 138 -2.03 5.59 -25.74
CA PHE A 138 -3.37 6.17 -25.60
C PHE A 138 -4.41 5.08 -25.34
N VAL A 139 -4.48 4.58 -24.11
CA VAL A 139 -5.68 3.86 -23.66
C VAL A 139 -6.80 4.88 -23.61
N LYS A 140 -7.66 4.93 -24.65
CA LYS A 140 -8.79 5.88 -24.72
C LYS A 140 -9.64 5.72 -23.45
N PRO A 141 -9.59 6.66 -22.49
CA PRO A 141 -10.38 6.55 -21.28
C PRO A 141 -11.84 6.56 -21.69
N THR A 142 -12.65 5.63 -21.19
CA THR A 142 -14.09 5.67 -21.43
C THR A 142 -14.63 6.95 -20.79
N LEU A 143 -14.99 7.94 -21.60
CA LEU A 143 -15.53 9.21 -21.14
C LEU A 143 -16.78 8.93 -20.31
N LYS A 144 -16.71 9.18 -19.01
CA LYS A 144 -17.88 9.17 -18.13
C LYS A 144 -18.49 10.56 -18.17
N LYS A 145 -19.81 10.65 -18.32
CA LYS A 145 -20.54 11.90 -18.12
C LYS A 145 -20.39 12.29 -16.65
N VAL A 146 -19.50 13.23 -16.37
CA VAL A 146 -19.29 13.76 -15.02
C VAL A 146 -20.03 15.10 -14.95
N SER A 147 -21.06 15.19 -14.10
CA SER A 147 -21.68 16.48 -13.80
C SER A 147 -20.68 17.35 -13.03
N LYS A 148 -20.40 18.57 -13.54
CA LYS A 148 -19.46 19.52 -12.91
C LYS A 148 -19.89 19.93 -11.49
N TYR A 149 -21.18 19.79 -11.15
CA TYR A 149 -21.77 20.29 -9.90
C TYR A 149 -22.18 19.21 -8.90
N GLU A 150 -22.30 17.95 -9.31
CA GLU A 150 -22.78 16.86 -8.45
C GLU A 150 -21.86 16.62 -7.24
N ASN A 151 -20.53 16.70 -7.44
CA ASN A 151 -19.56 16.60 -6.35
C ASN A 151 -19.52 17.85 -5.45
N LYS A 152 -19.91 19.03 -5.95
CA LYS A 152 -20.03 20.26 -5.14
C LYS A 152 -21.31 20.24 -4.30
N PHE A 153 -22.41 19.74 -4.87
CA PHE A 153 -23.69 19.58 -4.17
C PHE A 153 -23.62 18.51 -3.07
N ALA A 154 -22.95 17.37 -3.35
CA ALA A 154 -22.71 16.35 -2.32
C ALA A 154 -21.82 16.85 -1.17
N LYS A 155 -20.87 17.77 -1.42
CA LYS A 155 -20.09 18.43 -0.37
C LYS A 155 -20.92 19.42 0.44
N LEU A 156 -21.83 20.15 -0.20
CA LEU A 156 -22.79 21.02 0.50
C LEU A 156 -23.76 20.21 1.37
N GLN A 157 -24.30 19.10 0.86
CA GLN A 157 -25.18 18.21 1.62
C GLN A 157 -24.45 17.52 2.77
N LYS A 158 -23.17 17.15 2.63
CA LYS A 158 -22.37 16.61 3.73
C LYS A 158 -22.08 17.66 4.81
N LYS A 159 -21.74 18.89 4.42
CA LYS A 159 -21.60 20.01 5.38
C LYS A 159 -22.93 20.34 6.07
N ALA A 160 -24.03 20.31 5.34
CA ALA A 160 -25.37 20.47 5.91
C ALA A 160 -25.75 19.30 6.83
N ALA A 161 -25.37 18.06 6.50
CA ALA A 161 -25.58 16.88 7.35
C ALA A 161 -24.66 16.86 8.59
N GLU A 162 -23.44 17.38 8.50
CA GLU A 162 -22.56 17.66 9.66
C GLU A 162 -23.11 18.79 10.55
N PHE A 163 -23.87 19.73 9.96
CA PHE A 163 -24.56 20.80 10.66
C PHE A 163 -25.99 20.42 11.13
N ASN A 164 -26.54 19.31 10.65
CA ASN A 164 -27.91 18.90 10.95
C ASN A 164 -28.00 18.34 12.36
N PHE A 165 -28.46 19.19 13.28
CA PHE A 165 -29.26 18.97 14.50
C PHE A 165 -28.74 17.98 15.58
N ARG A 166 -28.12 16.85 15.20
CA ARG A 166 -27.59 15.84 16.13
C ARG A 166 -26.36 16.31 16.91
N ASN A 167 -25.56 17.22 16.34
CA ASN A 167 -24.43 17.85 17.04
C ASN A 167 -24.84 18.99 17.99
N GLN A 168 -26.06 19.53 17.85
CA GLN A 168 -26.61 20.55 18.77
C GLN A 168 -27.56 19.95 19.82
N LEU A 169 -28.01 18.71 19.66
CA LEU A 169 -28.76 18.00 20.69
C LEU A 169 -27.80 17.53 21.79
N LYS A 170 -28.01 17.98 23.02
CA LYS A 170 -27.39 17.36 24.21
C LYS A 170 -27.80 15.89 24.25
N VAL A 171 -26.86 14.97 24.04
CA VAL A 171 -27.09 13.55 24.32
C VAL A 171 -27.44 13.43 25.80
N VAL A 172 -28.65 12.97 26.11
CA VAL A 172 -29.10 12.75 27.48
C VAL A 172 -28.23 11.64 28.08
N LYS A 173 -27.36 12.00 29.04
CA LYS A 173 -26.53 11.06 29.80
C LYS A 173 -27.35 10.25 30.83
N LYS A 174 -28.58 9.86 30.52
CA LYS A 174 -29.34 8.90 31.32
C LYS A 174 -29.35 7.57 30.57
N LYS A 175 -28.81 6.53 31.21
CA LYS A 175 -28.67 5.17 30.66
C LYS A 175 -30.00 4.42 30.47
N GLU A 176 -31.15 5.03 30.80
CA GLU A 176 -32.46 4.37 30.78
C GLU A 176 -33.23 4.51 29.45
N PHE A 177 -32.75 5.31 28.49
CA PHE A 177 -33.47 5.55 27.22
C PHE A 177 -32.65 5.23 25.96
N THR A 178 -31.51 4.57 26.09
CA THR A 178 -30.85 3.91 24.95
C THR A 178 -31.47 2.53 24.78
N LEU A 179 -32.16 2.33 23.65
CA LEU A 179 -32.71 1.04 23.24
C LEU A 179 -31.60 -0.02 23.28
N GLU A 180 -31.64 -0.90 24.28
CA GLU A 180 -30.88 -2.14 24.33
C GLU A 180 -31.43 -3.09 23.25
N GLU A 181 -30.89 -3.00 22.05
CA GLU A 181 -30.92 -4.13 21.11
C GLU A 181 -29.53 -4.74 21.01
N GLU A 182 -29.43 -5.90 21.68
CA GLU A 182 -28.50 -7.01 21.45
C GLU A 182 -26.98 -6.72 21.46
N ASP A 183 -26.41 -6.65 22.67
CA ASP A 183 -25.08 -7.23 22.91
C ASP A 183 -25.25 -8.49 23.79
N LYS A 184 -25.28 -9.65 23.13
CA LYS A 184 -25.05 -10.95 23.77
C LYS A 184 -23.57 -11.05 24.10
N GLU A 185 -23.21 -10.85 25.37
CA GLU A 185 -22.30 -11.75 26.11
C GLU A 185 -22.19 -11.32 27.59
N PRO A 186 -22.33 -12.26 28.55
CA PRO A 186 -22.46 -11.94 29.96
C PRO A 186 -21.09 -11.58 30.56
N LYS A 187 -20.87 -10.30 30.89
CA LYS A 187 -19.75 -9.92 31.76
C LYS A 187 -20.01 -10.43 33.18
N LYS A 188 -19.10 -11.30 33.62
CA LYS A 188 -18.98 -11.86 34.97
C LYS A 188 -19.20 -10.77 36.03
N SER A 189 -20.03 -11.12 37.01
CA SER A 189 -20.37 -10.33 38.20
C SER A 189 -19.11 -9.95 39.00
N GLU A 190 -18.60 -8.74 38.82
CA GLU A 190 -17.86 -8.06 39.88
C GLU A 190 -18.91 -7.48 40.85
N LYS A 191 -19.01 -8.10 42.03
CA LYS A 191 -19.83 -7.60 43.14
C LYS A 191 -19.33 -6.20 43.53
N ALA A 192 -20.26 -5.27 43.68
CA ALA A 192 -19.98 -3.91 44.12
C ALA A 192 -19.37 -3.89 45.54
N GLU A 193 -18.41 -2.98 45.78
CA GLU A 193 -17.59 -2.90 46.99
C GLU A 193 -18.33 -2.61 48.31
N TRP A 194 -19.63 -2.32 48.31
CA TRP A 194 -20.40 -2.15 49.54
C TRP A 194 -21.04 -3.45 50.07
N GLN A 195 -20.89 -4.57 49.35
CA GLN A 195 -21.37 -5.90 49.77
C GLN A 195 -20.31 -6.76 50.49
N LYS A 196 -19.15 -6.19 50.84
CA LYS A 196 -18.25 -6.81 51.83
C LYS A 196 -18.46 -6.12 53.17
N LYS A 197 -19.29 -6.72 54.00
CA LYS A 197 -19.35 -6.47 55.44
C LYS A 197 -19.05 -7.77 56.16
#